data_AF-A0A7L1MDI7-F1
#
_entry.id   AF-A0A7L1MDI7-F1
#
_cell.length_a   1.000
_cell.length_b   1.000
_cell.length_c   1.000
_cell.angle_alpha   90.00
_cell.angle_beta   90.00
_cell.angle_gamma   90.00
#
_symmetry.space_group_name_H-M   'P 1'
#
loop_
_entity.id
_entity.type
_entity.pdbx_description
1 polymer ?
#
loop_
_entity_poly.entity_id
_entity_poly.type
_entity_poly.pdbx_seq_one_letter_code
_entity_poly.pdbx_strand_id
1 'polypeptide(L)' 'FAQLARLQRELGHENFPLVPQRFCNRPRGLLTNPTFPMMVTLSPAPPGVGQVRSGGRG' A
#
# COMPACT_ATOMS: atom_id res chain seq x y z
N PHE A 1 2.11 -4.43 -8.64
CA PHE A 1 1.65 -5.03 -7.37
C PHE A 1 0.92 -6.36 -7.56
N ALA A 2 -0.07 -6.48 -8.46
CA ALA A 2 -0.82 -7.74 -8.66
C ALA A 2 0.08 -8.98 -8.90
N GLN A 3 1.14 -8.83 -9.72
CA GLN A 3 2.11 -9.91 -9.95
C GLN A 3 2.92 -10.27 -8.69
N LEU A 4 3.32 -9.27 -7.89
CA LEU A 4 4.02 -9.50 -6.62
C LEU A 4 3.12 -10.20 -5.59
N ALA A 5 1.85 -9.83 -5.53
CA ALA A 5 0.88 -10.48 -4.64
C ALA A 5 0.65 -11.95 -5.04
N ARG A 6 0.70 -12.26 -6.34
CA ARG A 6 0.69 -13.64 -6.83
C ARG A 6 1.93 -14.41 -6.41
N LEU A 7 3.12 -13.82 -6.57
CA LEU A 7 4.39 -14.40 -6.10
C LEU A 7 4.37 -14.69 -4.58
N GLN A 8 3.84 -13.77 -3.78
CA GLN A 8 3.69 -13.99 -2.33
C GLN A 8 2.83 -15.21 -2.00
N ARG A 9 1.76 -15.43 -2.76
CA ARG A 9 0.89 -16.61 -2.56
C ARG A 9 1.57 -17.91 -2.95
N GLU A 10 2.41 -17.88 -3.98
CA GLU A 10 3.16 -19.05 -4.46
C GLU A 10 4.34 -19.39 -3.52
N LEU A 11 5.06 -18.39 -3.01
CA LEU A 11 6.26 -18.57 -2.19
C LEU A 11 5.99 -18.61 -0.68
N GLY A 12 4.83 -18.09 -0.24
CA GLY A 12 4.49 -17.93 1.16
C GLY A 12 5.05 -16.66 1.79
N HIS A 13 4.44 -16.22 2.89
CA HIS A 13 4.77 -14.95 3.55
C HIS A 13 6.20 -14.92 4.11
N GLU A 14 6.72 -16.05 4.57
CA GLU A 14 8.08 -16.15 5.14
C GLU A 14 9.16 -16.00 4.06
N ASN A 15 8.95 -16.61 2.89
CA ASN A 15 9.94 -16.58 1.80
C ASN A 15 9.80 -15.32 0.93
N PHE A 16 8.62 -14.71 0.92
CA PHE A 16 8.36 -13.49 0.16
C PHE A 16 7.50 -12.51 0.97
N PRO A 17 8.11 -11.77 1.93
CA PRO A 17 7.40 -10.84 2.80
C PRO A 17 7.03 -9.56 2.05
N LEU A 18 6.01 -9.64 1.20
CA LEU A 18 5.45 -8.48 0.53
C LEU A 18 4.72 -7.58 1.52
N VAL A 19 5.04 -6.30 1.49
CA VAL A 19 4.39 -5.28 2.33
C VAL A 19 2.89 -5.22 2.01
N PRO A 20 2.00 -5.27 3.02
CA PRO A 20 0.58 -5.08 2.81
C PRO A 20 0.28 -3.71 2.20
N GLN A 21 -0.18 -3.70 0.96
CA GLN A 21 -0.55 -2.47 0.25
C GLN A 21 -1.97 -2.60 -0.30
N ARG A 22 -2.80 -1.56 -0.09
CA ARG A 22 -4.17 -1.51 -0.59
C ARG A 22 -4.26 -0.56 -1.78
N PHE A 23 -4.64 -1.09 -2.94
CA PHE A 23 -4.91 -0.26 -4.10
C PHE A 23 -6.31 0.36 -3.99
N CYS A 24 -6.40 1.69 -3.97
CA CYS A 24 -7.65 2.42 -3.91
C CYS A 24 -7.85 3.18 -5.22
N ASN A 25 -8.78 2.71 -6.06
CA ASN A 25 -9.11 3.40 -7.33
C ASN A 25 -9.99 4.65 -7.12
N ARG A 26 -10.52 4.86 -5.90
CA ARG A 26 -11.32 6.04 -5.54
C ARG A 26 -10.95 6.53 -4.13
N PRO A 27 -10.92 7.85 -3.89
CA PRO A 27 -10.60 8.41 -2.57
C PRO A 27 -11.50 7.90 -1.44
N ARG A 28 -12.78 7.64 -1.72
CA ARG A 28 -13.73 7.11 -0.73
C ARG A 28 -13.32 5.75 -0.15
N GLY A 29 -12.52 4.95 -0.87
CA GLY A 29 -12.03 3.66 -0.38
C GLY A 29 -10.97 3.76 0.73
N LEU A 30 -10.29 4.91 0.85
CA LEU A 30 -9.26 5.16 1.86
C LEU A 30 -9.83 5.43 3.27
N LEU A 31 -11.15 5.65 3.39
CA LEU A 31 -11.83 5.98 4.65
C LEU A 31 -12.07 4.76 5.57
N THR A 32 -11.74 3.54 5.12
CA THR A 32 -12.05 2.31 5.86
C THR A 32 -10.79 1.73 6.50
N ASN A 33 -10.73 1.79 7.84
CA ASN A 33 -9.76 1.12 8.72
C ASN A 33 -8.26 1.34 8.40
N PRO A 34 -7.74 2.59 8.44
CA PRO A 34 -6.31 2.85 8.28
C PRO A 34 -5.52 2.51 9.55
N THR A 35 -4.47 1.68 9.41
CA THR A 35 -3.43 1.53 10.44
C THR A 35 -2.37 2.61 10.24
N PHE A 36 -2.18 3.48 11.23
CA PHE A 36 -1.20 4.55 11.17
C PHE A 36 0.14 4.17 11.85
N PRO A 37 1.27 4.72 11.39
CA PRO A 37 1.43 5.60 10.23
C PRO A 37 1.44 4.81 8.90
N MET A 38 0.83 5.36 7.85
CA MET A 38 0.78 4.72 6.52
C MET A 38 1.46 5.58 5.45
N MET A 39 1.99 4.92 4.42
CA MET A 39 2.53 5.55 3.23
C MET A 39 1.49 5.47 2.10
N VAL A 40 1.12 6.63 1.55
CA VAL A 40 0.18 6.75 0.43
C VAL A 40 0.95 7.13 -0.81
N THR A 41 0.86 6.32 -1.87
CA THR A 41 1.49 6.60 -3.17
C THR A 41 0.42 6.94 -4.21
N LEU A 42 0.46 8.16 -4.74
CA LEU A 42 -0.42 8.64 -5.81
C LEU A 42 0.25 8.41 -7.18
N SER A 43 -0.27 7.46 -7.96
CA SER A 43 0.30 7.03 -9.24
C SER A 43 -0.54 7.48 -10.45
N PRO A 44 0.05 7.63 -11.65
CA PRO A 44 1.46 7.37 -11.98
C PRO A 44 2.30 8.63 -11.77
N ALA A 45 3.16 8.59 -10.75
CA ALA A 45 4.15 9.62 -10.49
C ALA A 45 5.53 8.93 -10.34
N PRO A 46 6.62 9.57 -10.81
CA PRO A 46 7.97 9.05 -10.62
C PRO A 46 8.28 8.77 -9.14
N PRO A 47 9.26 7.89 -8.84
CA PRO A 47 9.68 7.60 -7.47
C PRO A 47 9.93 8.89 -6.67
N GLY A 48 9.30 9.02 -5.49
CA GLY A 48 9.41 10.21 -4.62
C GLY A 48 8.36 11.30 -4.86
N VAL A 49 7.65 11.29 -5.99
CA VAL A 49 6.55 12.23 -6.26
C VAL A 49 5.22 11.58 -5.88
N GLY A 50 4.40 12.27 -5.09
CA GLY A 50 3.09 11.76 -4.66
C GLY A 50 3.13 10.70 -3.55
N GLN A 51 4.27 10.51 -2.89
CA GLN A 51 4.38 9.69 -1.67
C GLN A 51 4.21 10.56 -0.43
N VAL A 52 3.14 10.35 0.33
CA VAL A 52 2.84 11.11 1.56
C VAL A 52 2.79 10.14 2.74
N ARG A 53 3.51 10.46 3.82
CA ARG A 53 3.36 9.79 5.11
C ARG A 53 2.18 10.42 5.85
N SER A 54 1.14 9.64 6.09
CA SER A 54 0.02 10.08 6.92
C SER A 54 0.21 9.59 8.35
N GLY A 55 0.14 10.52 9.31
CA GLY A 55 0.13 10.23 10.74
C GLY A 55 -1.26 10.53 11.31
N GLY A 56 -1.81 9.59 12.07
CA GLY A 56 -3.01 9.87 12.87
C GLY A 56 -2.63 10.78 14.04
N ARG A 57 -3.25 11.96 14.12
CA ARG A 57 -3.38 12.64 15.42
C ARG A 57 -4.58 12.00 16.12
N GLY A 58 -4.34 11.48 17.32
CA GLY A 58 -5.40 11.28 18.30
C GLY A 58 -6.07 12.59 18.66
#